data_AF-A0A182R9R7-F1
#
_entry.id   AF-A0A182R9R7-F1
#
_cell.length_a   1.000
_cell.length_b   1.000
_cell.length_c   1.000
_cell.angle_alpha   90.00
_cell.angle_beta   90.00
_cell.angle_gamma   90.00
#
_symmetry.space_group_name_H-M   'P 1'
#
loop_
_entity.id
_entity.type
_entity.pdbx_description
1 polymer ?
#
loop_
_entity_poly.entity_id
_entity_poly.type
_entity_poly.pdbx_seq_one_letter_code
_entity_poly.pdbx_strand_id
1 'polypeptide(L)'
;MIVRWPKMVRPASGLLLFVLLFAVWFELSDGWRYDRVPRLYGDKVPTKAISPRLRKVQRRIVMLHDSYRTKVIPPAANMLNMKWHHGAARSAQKWANQCRVLTHDTPKGRWIDNFGACGQNIFVSTHRVPWMFALRTWFLERQNFTYGSSRNALDSVGHYTQMVWAATHKVGCGLTKCPKGGPRGKPFYNYVCNYCPIGNHGEKLGLPYKRGRPCGSCQTNCLSRKIRLCTNTCNTADLWANCRDLYRTWPGWLCNTATSEGLERQRNCAATCTCHGKIHD
;
A
#
# COMPACT_ATOMS: atom_id res chain seq x y z
N MET A 1 -94.37 -28.86 15.07
CA MET A 1 -93.76 -29.49 16.25
C MET A 1 -92.37 -28.90 16.46
N ILE A 2 -92.13 -28.42 17.67
CA ILE A 2 -90.90 -28.57 18.48
C ILE A 2 -89.55 -28.17 17.85
N VAL A 3 -89.02 -27.11 18.47
CA VAL A 3 -87.64 -26.64 18.57
C VAL A 3 -86.76 -27.66 19.29
N ARG A 4 -85.49 -27.86 18.89
CA ARG A 4 -84.28 -27.60 19.72
C ARG A 4 -82.98 -28.21 19.16
N TRP A 5 -81.99 -27.32 19.12
CA TRP A 5 -80.56 -27.56 18.97
C TRP A 5 -79.94 -28.24 20.21
N PRO A 6 -78.82 -28.98 20.06
CA PRO A 6 -77.95 -29.33 21.18
C PRO A 6 -77.04 -28.16 21.59
N LYS A 7 -76.73 -28.11 22.89
CA LYS A 7 -76.06 -27.04 23.64
C LYS A 7 -74.52 -27.11 23.60
N MET A 8 -73.92 -25.92 23.76
CA MET A 8 -72.54 -25.59 24.21
C MET A 8 -72.14 -26.31 25.53
N VAL A 9 -70.85 -26.44 25.93
CA VAL A 9 -69.90 -25.41 26.49
C VAL A 9 -68.45 -26.01 26.51
N ARG A 10 -67.43 -25.42 25.84
CA ARG A 10 -66.30 -24.52 26.27
C ARG A 10 -65.41 -24.99 27.44
N PRO A 11 -64.05 -24.88 27.34
CA PRO A 11 -63.30 -23.62 27.57
C PRO A 11 -62.18 -23.44 26.49
N ALA A 12 -61.38 -22.38 26.32
CA ALA A 12 -61.15 -21.07 26.91
C ALA A 12 -60.53 -20.17 25.81
N SER A 13 -60.63 -18.85 26.01
CA SER A 13 -59.74 -17.76 25.55
C SER A 13 -58.37 -18.19 24.99
N GLY A 14 -57.77 -17.61 23.93
CA GLY A 14 -57.98 -16.39 23.17
C GLY A 14 -56.67 -16.08 22.42
N LEU A 15 -56.76 -15.33 21.30
CA LEU A 15 -55.68 -14.66 20.55
C LEU A 15 -54.47 -15.51 20.10
N LEU A 16 -54.41 -15.88 18.80
CA LEU A 16 -53.14 -16.00 18.04
C LEU A 16 -53.43 -16.26 16.55
N LEU A 17 -53.93 -15.25 15.84
CA LEU A 17 -54.05 -15.31 14.37
C LEU A 17 -53.92 -13.91 13.75
N PHE A 18 -52.88 -13.17 14.16
CA PHE A 18 -52.51 -11.89 13.55
C PHE A 18 -51.00 -11.62 13.54
N VAL A 19 -50.15 -12.67 13.55
CA VAL A 19 -48.68 -12.48 13.55
C VAL A 19 -47.99 -12.97 12.27
N LEU A 20 -48.65 -13.78 11.43
CA LEU A 20 -47.99 -14.39 10.26
C LEU A 20 -48.05 -13.57 8.96
N LEU A 21 -48.70 -12.39 8.94
CA LEU A 21 -48.67 -11.49 7.77
C LEU A 21 -47.73 -10.28 7.92
N PHE A 22 -47.18 -10.03 9.11
CA PHE A 22 -46.19 -8.95 9.31
C PHE A 22 -44.73 -9.40 9.10
N ALA A 23 -44.42 -10.70 9.25
CA ALA A 23 -43.04 -11.20 9.13
C ALA A 23 -42.54 -11.28 7.68
N VAL A 24 -43.43 -11.44 6.69
CA VAL A 24 -43.04 -11.55 5.27
C VAL A 24 -42.86 -10.19 4.59
N TRP A 25 -43.37 -9.11 5.19
CA TRP A 25 -43.14 -7.74 4.70
C TRP A 25 -41.83 -7.12 5.20
N PHE A 26 -41.22 -7.68 6.25
CA PHE A 26 -39.96 -7.15 6.79
C PHE A 26 -38.72 -7.76 6.13
N GLU A 27 -38.80 -8.98 5.59
CA GLU A 27 -37.65 -9.69 4.98
C GLU A 27 -37.33 -9.31 3.52
N LEU A 28 -38.17 -8.49 2.86
CA LEU A 28 -37.88 -7.96 1.52
C LEU A 28 -37.68 -6.43 1.50
N SER A 29 -37.55 -5.79 2.67
CA SER A 29 -37.36 -4.33 2.76
C SER A 29 -35.90 -3.86 2.82
N ASP A 30 -34.92 -4.76 2.96
CA ASP A 30 -33.50 -4.39 2.82
C ASP A 30 -33.02 -4.46 1.36
N GLY A 31 -33.97 -4.14 0.46
CA GLY A 31 -33.74 -3.90 -0.95
C GLY A 31 -32.67 -2.85 -1.17
N TRP A 32 -31.80 -3.14 -2.12
CA TRP A 32 -30.69 -2.32 -2.57
C TRP A 32 -31.13 -0.85 -2.79
N ARG A 33 -30.83 0.03 -1.83
CA ARG A 33 -31.19 1.46 -1.91
C ARG A 33 -30.48 2.11 -3.10
N TYR A 34 -31.25 2.43 -4.15
CA TYR A 34 -30.80 3.13 -5.35
C TYR A 34 -30.11 4.48 -5.05
N ASP A 35 -30.41 5.07 -3.89
CA ASP A 35 -29.85 6.35 -3.44
C ASP A 35 -28.38 6.28 -2.97
N ARG A 36 -27.80 5.10 -2.83
CA ARG A 36 -26.38 4.96 -2.45
C ARG A 36 -25.47 5.09 -3.66
N VAL A 37 -25.53 6.22 -4.36
CA VAL A 37 -24.53 6.55 -5.39
C VAL A 37 -23.15 6.55 -4.72
N PRO A 38 -22.19 5.73 -5.20
CA PRO A 38 -20.87 5.67 -4.60
C PRO A 38 -20.23 7.06 -4.57
N ARG A 39 -19.64 7.43 -3.43
CA ARG A 39 -18.92 8.69 -3.26
C ARG A 39 -17.58 8.61 -4.00
N LEU A 40 -17.60 8.84 -5.32
CA LEU A 40 -16.46 8.55 -6.20
C LEU A 40 -15.43 9.68 -6.25
N TYR A 41 -15.85 10.95 -6.23
CA TYR A 41 -14.94 12.10 -6.34
C TYR A 41 -15.57 13.39 -5.79
N GLY A 42 -14.74 14.42 -5.64
CA GLY A 42 -15.17 15.76 -5.24
C GLY A 42 -15.72 15.81 -3.82
N ASP A 43 -16.68 16.72 -3.60
CA ASP A 43 -17.20 16.97 -2.25
C ASP A 43 -17.98 15.81 -1.65
N LYS A 44 -18.43 14.89 -2.51
CA LYS A 44 -19.04 13.62 -2.09
C LYS A 44 -18.05 12.75 -1.30
N VAL A 45 -16.74 12.89 -1.48
CA VAL A 45 -15.72 12.13 -0.76
C VAL A 45 -15.39 12.82 0.57
N PRO A 46 -15.73 12.23 1.73
CA PRO A 46 -15.44 12.86 3.02
C PRO A 46 -13.93 12.98 3.27
N THR A 47 -13.48 14.07 3.88
CA THR A 47 -12.06 14.26 4.26
C THR A 47 -11.56 13.13 5.16
N LYS A 48 -12.40 12.65 6.10
CA LYS A 48 -12.13 11.49 6.96
C LYS A 48 -11.94 10.18 6.17
N ALA A 49 -12.45 10.07 4.95
CA ALA A 49 -12.28 8.88 4.12
C ALA A 49 -10.90 8.83 3.42
N ILE A 50 -10.21 9.98 3.32
CA ILE A 50 -8.96 10.12 2.56
C ILE A 50 -7.80 10.65 3.41
N SER A 51 -8.03 11.09 4.64
CA SER A 51 -6.95 11.56 5.52
C SER A 51 -6.04 10.41 5.96
N PRO A 52 -4.74 10.41 5.58
CA PRO A 52 -3.79 9.36 5.98
C PRO A 52 -3.40 9.43 7.46
N ARG A 53 -3.91 10.41 8.22
CA ARG A 53 -3.79 10.45 9.69
C ARG A 53 -4.64 9.38 10.37
N LEU A 54 -5.69 8.90 9.70
CA LEU A 54 -6.63 7.94 10.26
C LEU A 54 -6.17 6.50 9.98
N ARG A 55 -6.09 5.68 11.03
CA ARG A 55 -5.66 4.27 10.96
C ARG A 55 -6.44 3.44 9.92
N LYS A 56 -7.73 3.73 9.70
CA LYS A 56 -8.56 3.07 8.67
C LYS A 56 -8.05 3.36 7.26
N VAL A 57 -7.62 4.59 6.99
CA VAL A 57 -7.06 4.99 5.69
C VAL A 57 -5.67 4.39 5.50
N GLN A 58 -4.82 4.44 6.53
CA GLN A 58 -3.48 3.82 6.53
C GLN A 58 -3.54 2.33 6.17
N ARG A 59 -4.41 1.58 6.84
CA ARG A 59 -4.64 0.15 6.56
C ARG A 59 -5.10 -0.09 5.13
N ARG A 60 -5.99 0.77 4.60
CA ARG A 60 -6.48 0.65 3.23
C ARG A 60 -5.38 0.91 2.20
N ILE A 61 -4.52 1.91 2.43
CA ILE A 61 -3.37 2.19 1.56
C ILE A 61 -2.43 0.97 1.52
N VAL A 62 -2.05 0.43 2.69
CA VAL A 62 -1.17 -0.75 2.77
C VAL A 62 -1.81 -1.96 2.09
N MET A 63 -3.08 -2.26 2.40
CA MET A 63 -3.82 -3.37 1.79
C MET A 63 -3.87 -3.27 0.25
N LEU A 64 -4.07 -2.07 -0.30
CA LEU A 64 -4.09 -1.87 -1.74
C LEU A 64 -2.72 -2.09 -2.36
N HIS A 65 -1.63 -1.61 -1.73
CA HIS A 65 -0.28 -1.92 -2.19
C HIS A 65 -0.02 -3.42 -2.20
N ASP A 66 -0.31 -4.11 -1.10
CA ASP A 66 -0.14 -5.57 -1.03
C ASP A 66 -0.97 -6.28 -2.10
N SER A 67 -2.23 -5.86 -2.33
CA SER A 67 -3.06 -6.41 -3.41
C SER A 67 -2.47 -6.20 -4.81
N TYR A 68 -1.77 -5.11 -5.06
CA TYR A 68 -1.08 -4.88 -6.33
C TYR A 68 0.21 -5.71 -6.43
N ARG A 69 0.95 -5.83 -5.32
CA ARG A 69 2.19 -6.63 -5.23
C ARG A 69 1.95 -8.12 -5.48
N THR A 70 0.75 -8.63 -5.21
CA THR A 70 0.37 -10.02 -5.54
C THR A 70 -0.04 -10.24 -7.00
N LYS A 71 -0.26 -9.16 -7.78
CA LYS A 71 -0.75 -9.20 -9.16
C LYS A 71 0.33 -8.92 -10.21
N VAL A 72 1.59 -8.91 -9.80
CA VAL A 72 2.72 -8.69 -10.71
C VAL A 72 2.86 -9.84 -11.71
N ILE A 73 3.27 -9.48 -12.93
CA ILE A 73 3.57 -10.42 -14.00
C ILE A 73 4.96 -10.04 -14.53
N PRO A 74 5.94 -10.96 -14.54
CA PRO A 74 5.86 -12.34 -14.03
C PRO A 74 5.69 -12.40 -12.48
N PRO A 75 5.29 -13.54 -11.89
CA PRO A 75 5.17 -13.69 -10.45
C PRO A 75 6.51 -13.47 -9.72
N ALA A 76 6.45 -12.92 -8.50
CA ALA A 76 7.62 -12.58 -7.70
C ALA A 76 7.88 -13.58 -6.57
N ALA A 77 9.10 -14.11 -6.47
CA ALA A 77 9.51 -15.05 -5.44
C ALA A 77 9.83 -14.42 -4.08
N ASN A 78 10.22 -13.14 -4.07
CA ASN A 78 10.77 -12.42 -2.92
C ASN A 78 9.99 -11.14 -2.57
N MET A 79 8.74 -11.00 -2.99
CA MET A 79 7.96 -9.78 -2.77
C MET A 79 7.59 -9.63 -1.30
N LEU A 80 8.16 -8.65 -0.58
CA LEU A 80 7.80 -8.39 0.82
C LEU A 80 6.40 -7.80 0.96
N ASN A 81 5.74 -8.11 2.08
CA ASN A 81 4.51 -7.44 2.47
C ASN A 81 4.81 -6.01 2.97
N MET A 82 3.95 -5.04 2.66
CA MET A 82 4.10 -3.68 3.14
C MET A 82 3.54 -3.50 4.56
N LYS A 83 4.13 -2.55 5.29
CA LYS A 83 3.64 -2.07 6.59
C LYS A 83 3.63 -0.54 6.59
N TRP A 84 2.68 0.04 7.32
CA TRP A 84 2.65 1.49 7.51
C TRP A 84 3.85 1.94 8.36
N HIS A 85 4.46 3.07 8.00
CA HIS A 85 5.59 3.63 8.72
C HIS A 85 5.36 5.11 9.06
N HIS A 86 5.31 5.42 10.35
CA HIS A 86 4.95 6.75 10.83
C HIS A 86 5.99 7.83 10.49
N GLY A 87 7.29 7.50 10.50
CA GLY A 87 8.36 8.44 10.09
C GLY A 87 8.21 8.89 8.63
N ALA A 88 8.23 7.94 7.69
CA ALA A 88 7.89 8.15 6.28
C ALA A 88 6.58 8.94 6.08
N ALA A 89 5.52 8.65 6.83
CA ALA A 89 4.26 9.40 6.73
C ALA A 89 4.39 10.86 7.18
N ARG A 90 5.16 11.14 8.24
CA ARG A 90 5.45 12.52 8.68
C ARG A 90 6.25 13.28 7.62
N SER A 91 7.29 12.66 7.05
CA SER A 91 8.07 13.24 5.95
C SER A 91 7.20 13.49 4.71
N ALA A 92 6.39 12.52 4.29
CA ALA A 92 5.45 12.67 3.18
C ALA A 92 4.43 13.80 3.40
N GLN A 93 3.89 13.93 4.63
CA GLN A 93 2.99 15.02 4.98
C GLN A 93 3.69 16.38 4.98
N LYS A 94 4.94 16.45 5.46
CA LYS A 94 5.76 17.67 5.41
C LYS A 94 5.97 18.11 3.96
N TRP A 95 6.23 17.18 3.04
CA TRP A 95 6.36 17.48 1.62
C TRP A 95 5.04 17.87 0.97
N ALA A 96 3.94 17.14 1.25
CA ALA A 96 2.62 17.48 0.73
C ALA A 96 2.20 18.91 1.10
N ASN A 97 2.57 19.37 2.30
CA ASN A 97 2.33 20.75 2.78
C ASN A 97 3.11 21.82 2.01
N GLN A 98 4.19 21.48 1.31
CA GLN A 98 4.94 22.45 0.49
C GLN A 98 4.15 22.92 -0.74
N CYS A 99 3.07 22.19 -1.11
CA CYS A 99 2.22 22.54 -2.23
C CYS A 99 2.96 22.75 -3.56
N ARG A 100 4.05 22.00 -3.76
CA ARG A 100 4.76 21.92 -5.04
C ARG A 100 4.09 20.87 -5.93
N VAL A 101 3.70 21.27 -7.13
CA VAL A 101 3.06 20.38 -8.11
C VAL A 101 4.10 19.49 -8.76
N LEU A 102 3.86 18.17 -8.75
CA LEU A 102 4.64 17.16 -9.49
C LEU A 102 6.17 17.28 -9.32
N THR A 103 6.60 17.75 -8.14
CA THR A 103 8.01 17.92 -7.80
C THR A 103 8.34 17.00 -6.63
N HIS A 104 9.39 16.20 -6.78
CA HIS A 104 9.86 15.31 -5.73
C HIS A 104 10.66 16.05 -4.65
N ASP A 105 10.60 15.54 -3.42
CA ASP A 105 11.46 15.98 -2.33
C ASP A 105 12.90 15.51 -2.53
N THR A 106 13.84 16.26 -1.96
CA THR A 106 15.25 15.90 -1.87
C THR A 106 15.44 14.56 -1.13
N PRO A 107 16.54 13.82 -1.39
CA PRO A 107 16.88 12.62 -0.63
C PRO A 107 16.95 12.85 0.88
N LYS A 108 17.52 13.99 1.30
CA LYS A 108 17.60 14.41 2.71
C LYS A 108 16.22 14.65 3.33
N GLY A 109 15.29 15.25 2.60
CA GLY A 109 13.92 15.48 3.07
C GLY A 109 13.12 14.18 3.32
N ARG A 110 13.54 13.09 2.65
CA ARG A 110 12.97 11.74 2.76
C ARG A 110 13.81 10.77 3.57
N TRP A 111 14.81 11.27 4.31
CA TRP A 111 15.66 10.43 5.13
C TRP A 111 14.90 9.83 6.31
N ILE A 112 15.04 8.52 6.52
CA ILE A 112 14.54 7.79 7.68
C ILE A 112 15.67 6.94 8.24
N ASP A 113 15.87 7.01 9.55
CA ASP A 113 16.91 6.24 10.24
C ASP A 113 16.80 4.75 9.91
N ASN A 114 17.97 4.13 9.72
CA ASN A 114 18.15 2.75 9.25
C ASN A 114 17.72 2.48 7.80
N PHE A 115 16.93 3.33 7.15
CA PHE A 115 16.53 3.12 5.75
C PHE A 115 17.20 4.07 4.75
N GLY A 116 17.85 5.14 5.22
CA GLY A 116 18.40 6.18 4.37
C GLY A 116 17.31 7.00 3.69
N ALA A 117 17.59 7.50 2.48
CA ALA A 117 16.59 8.20 1.69
C ALA A 117 15.51 7.21 1.21
N CYS A 118 14.25 7.44 1.56
CA CYS A 118 13.12 6.65 1.07
C CYS A 118 12.66 7.13 -0.31
N GLY A 119 12.15 6.25 -1.17
CA GLY A 119 11.53 6.59 -2.47
C GLY A 119 10.24 7.41 -2.31
N GLN A 120 9.69 7.92 -3.41
CA GLN A 120 8.48 8.77 -3.38
C GLN A 120 7.63 8.66 -4.64
N ASN A 121 6.31 8.52 -4.46
CA ASN A 121 5.33 8.71 -5.53
C ASN A 121 4.45 9.93 -5.21
N ILE A 122 4.09 10.70 -6.23
CA ILE A 122 3.23 11.89 -6.12
C ILE A 122 2.04 11.77 -7.06
N PHE A 123 0.87 12.20 -6.59
CA PHE A 123 -0.34 12.31 -7.38
C PHE A 123 -1.05 13.63 -7.06
N VAL A 124 -1.56 14.30 -8.08
CA VAL A 124 -2.30 15.56 -7.92
C VAL A 124 -3.69 15.44 -8.52
N SER A 125 -4.67 16.07 -7.89
CA SER A 125 -6.04 16.14 -8.40
C SER A 125 -6.67 17.47 -8.02
N THR A 126 -7.47 18.06 -8.91
CA THR A 126 -8.25 19.27 -8.60
C THR A 126 -9.42 19.00 -7.65
N HIS A 127 -9.75 17.73 -7.41
CA HIS A 127 -10.84 17.29 -6.56
C HIS A 127 -10.37 16.26 -5.53
N ARG A 128 -11.11 16.11 -4.44
CA ARG A 128 -10.93 14.99 -3.51
C ARG A 128 -11.20 13.67 -4.24
N VAL A 129 -10.23 12.77 -4.21
CA VAL A 129 -10.40 11.39 -4.69
C VAL A 129 -9.95 10.38 -3.64
N PRO A 130 -10.56 9.19 -3.58
CA PRO A 130 -10.04 8.08 -2.77
C PRO A 130 -8.59 7.74 -3.14
N TRP A 131 -7.78 7.30 -2.16
CA TRP A 131 -6.41 6.83 -2.39
C TRP A 131 -6.30 5.75 -3.47
N MET A 132 -7.35 4.96 -3.67
CA MET A 132 -7.39 3.95 -4.73
C MET A 132 -7.14 4.55 -6.12
N PHE A 133 -7.55 5.80 -6.39
CA PHE A 133 -7.28 6.46 -7.66
C PHE A 133 -5.78 6.69 -7.86
N ALA A 134 -5.11 7.36 -6.90
CA ALA A 134 -3.67 7.58 -6.95
C ALA A 134 -2.89 6.27 -7.10
N LEU A 135 -3.20 5.26 -6.27
CA LEU A 135 -2.52 3.96 -6.29
C LEU A 135 -2.77 3.19 -7.59
N ARG A 136 -3.98 3.27 -8.15
CA ARG A 136 -4.29 2.62 -9.44
C ARG A 136 -3.56 3.31 -10.58
N THR A 137 -3.53 4.65 -10.62
CA THR A 137 -2.81 5.40 -11.65
C THR A 137 -1.33 5.03 -11.67
N TRP A 138 -0.67 5.04 -10.51
CA TRP A 138 0.72 4.59 -10.39
C TRP A 138 0.92 3.15 -10.83
N PHE A 139 0.01 2.23 -10.45
CA PHE A 139 0.12 0.82 -10.85
C PHE A 139 -0.10 0.60 -12.35
N LEU A 140 -0.88 1.45 -13.04
CA LEU A 140 -1.21 1.29 -14.46
C LEU A 140 -0.02 1.57 -15.40
N GLU A 141 1.03 2.24 -14.93
CA GLU A 141 2.30 2.35 -15.66
C GLU A 141 2.91 0.98 -16.01
N ARG A 142 2.45 -0.11 -15.36
CA ARG A 142 2.76 -1.49 -15.76
C ARG A 142 2.49 -1.79 -17.24
N GLN A 143 1.63 -1.03 -17.90
CA GLN A 143 1.33 -1.18 -19.33
C GLN A 143 2.52 -0.80 -20.21
N ASN A 144 3.39 0.09 -19.72
CA ASN A 144 4.62 0.52 -20.39
C ASN A 144 5.86 -0.26 -19.91
N PHE A 145 5.71 -1.08 -18.87
CA PHE A 145 6.82 -1.80 -18.25
C PHE A 145 7.05 -3.17 -18.91
N THR A 146 8.32 -3.48 -19.20
CA THR A 146 8.74 -4.82 -19.63
C THR A 146 9.76 -5.40 -18.65
N TYR A 147 9.44 -6.51 -17.99
CA TYR A 147 10.33 -7.14 -17.01
C TYR A 147 11.66 -7.55 -17.65
N GLY A 148 12.78 -7.17 -17.01
CA GLY A 148 14.14 -7.43 -17.46
C GLY A 148 14.64 -6.53 -18.60
N SER A 149 13.80 -5.63 -19.13
CA SER A 149 14.22 -4.74 -20.22
C SER A 149 15.05 -3.56 -19.72
N SER A 150 16.12 -3.24 -20.44
CA SER A 150 16.89 -2.01 -20.28
C SER A 150 16.20 -0.78 -20.88
N ARG A 151 15.12 -0.97 -21.65
CA ARG A 151 14.34 0.13 -22.26
C ARG A 151 13.36 0.81 -21.29
N ASN A 152 13.21 0.28 -20.08
CA ASN A 152 12.37 0.90 -19.07
C ASN A 152 12.96 2.27 -18.66
N ALA A 153 12.14 3.32 -18.70
CA ALA A 153 12.54 4.66 -18.31
C ALA A 153 11.82 5.09 -17.02
N LEU A 154 12.57 5.70 -16.09
CA LEU A 154 12.07 6.01 -14.74
C LEU A 154 10.86 6.94 -14.75
N ASP A 155 10.79 7.88 -15.68
CA ASP A 155 9.68 8.80 -15.89
C ASP A 155 8.40 8.11 -16.40
N SER A 156 8.52 6.96 -17.06
CA SER A 156 7.40 6.20 -17.62
C SER A 156 6.88 5.09 -16.71
N VAL A 157 7.77 4.42 -15.96
CA VAL A 157 7.42 3.23 -15.15
C VAL A 157 7.71 3.37 -13.67
N GLY A 158 8.30 4.48 -13.24
CA GLY A 158 8.88 4.65 -11.91
C GLY A 158 7.88 4.52 -10.78
N HIS A 159 6.64 5.00 -10.95
CA HIS A 159 5.64 4.86 -9.90
C HIS A 159 5.22 3.39 -9.75
N TYR A 160 5.04 2.67 -10.87
CA TYR A 160 4.76 1.24 -10.85
C TYR A 160 5.90 0.45 -10.20
N THR A 161 7.12 0.61 -10.68
CA THR A 161 8.28 -0.16 -10.19
C THR A 161 8.52 0.10 -8.71
N GLN A 162 8.31 1.32 -8.21
CA GLN A 162 8.39 1.61 -6.77
C GLN A 162 7.31 0.89 -5.96
N MET A 163 6.07 0.82 -6.45
CA MET A 163 5.00 0.09 -5.75
C MET A 163 5.30 -1.41 -5.65
N VAL A 164 5.98 -1.97 -6.64
CA VAL A 164 6.29 -3.41 -6.73
C VAL A 164 7.77 -3.73 -6.44
N TRP A 165 8.50 -2.80 -5.83
CA TRP A 165 9.89 -3.03 -5.46
C TRP A 165 9.97 -4.03 -4.29
N ALA A 166 10.65 -5.16 -4.49
CA ALA A 166 10.59 -6.31 -3.59
C ALA A 166 11.05 -5.97 -2.16
N ALA A 167 12.16 -5.25 -2.01
CA ALA A 167 12.73 -4.90 -0.72
C ALA A 167 11.97 -3.77 0.01
N THR A 168 11.26 -2.91 -0.73
CA THR A 168 10.44 -1.84 -0.16
C THR A 168 9.25 -2.44 0.59
N HIS A 169 9.25 -2.31 1.91
CA HIS A 169 8.26 -2.93 2.79
C HIS A 169 7.68 -1.96 3.84
N LYS A 170 8.08 -0.70 3.80
CA LYS A 170 7.50 0.39 4.59
C LYS A 170 6.92 1.45 3.67
N VAL A 171 5.71 1.91 3.97
CA VAL A 171 5.07 3.01 3.26
C VAL A 171 4.45 4.00 4.25
N GLY A 172 4.56 5.28 3.96
CA GLY A 172 3.89 6.33 4.72
C GLY A 172 3.48 7.46 3.79
N CYS A 173 2.25 7.94 3.92
CA CYS A 173 1.67 8.91 2.98
C CYS A 173 1.14 10.16 3.67
N GLY A 174 1.16 11.27 2.94
CA GLY A 174 0.63 12.57 3.31
C GLY A 174 -0.39 13.09 2.28
N LEU A 175 -1.30 13.94 2.72
CA LEU A 175 -2.32 14.57 1.87
C LEU A 175 -2.53 16.02 2.32
N THR A 176 -2.52 16.95 1.36
CA THR A 176 -2.80 18.37 1.61
C THR A 176 -3.68 18.96 0.52
N LYS A 177 -4.67 19.77 0.90
CA LYS A 177 -5.36 20.68 -0.03
C LYS A 177 -4.51 21.94 -0.17
N CYS A 178 -4.04 22.20 -1.37
CA CYS A 178 -3.25 23.36 -1.73
C CYS A 178 -4.15 24.42 -2.36
N PRO A 179 -4.16 25.66 -1.84
CA PRO A 179 -5.11 26.69 -2.27
C PRO A 179 -4.80 27.26 -3.66
N LYS A 180 -3.54 27.19 -4.11
CA LYS A 180 -3.07 27.74 -5.38
C LYS A 180 -1.87 26.94 -5.90
N GLY A 181 -1.46 27.21 -7.14
CA GLY A 181 -0.29 26.60 -7.78
C GLY A 181 -0.57 25.28 -8.51
N GLY A 182 -1.82 24.80 -8.49
CA GLY A 182 -2.26 23.61 -9.22
C GLY A 182 -2.43 23.85 -10.72
N PRO A 183 -2.91 22.84 -11.46
CA PRO A 183 -3.19 22.96 -12.89
C PRO A 183 -4.07 24.19 -13.18
N ARG A 184 -3.62 25.05 -14.09
CA ARG A 184 -4.29 26.32 -14.44
C ARG A 184 -4.49 27.26 -13.23
N GLY A 185 -3.58 27.22 -12.27
CA GLY A 185 -3.62 28.05 -11.05
C GLY A 185 -4.65 27.63 -10.02
N LYS A 186 -5.42 26.56 -10.26
CA LYS A 186 -6.52 26.13 -9.39
C LYS A 186 -6.04 25.49 -8.08
N PRO A 187 -6.90 25.47 -7.05
CA PRO A 187 -6.67 24.61 -5.89
C PRO A 187 -6.53 23.15 -6.32
N PHE A 188 -5.69 22.40 -5.61
CA PHE A 188 -5.47 20.98 -5.87
C PHE A 188 -5.23 20.21 -4.57
N TYR A 189 -5.32 18.89 -4.64
CA TYR A 189 -5.01 17.96 -3.59
C TYR A 189 -3.71 17.26 -3.94
N ASN A 190 -2.71 17.40 -3.08
CA ASN A 190 -1.38 16.81 -3.24
C ASN A 190 -1.28 15.54 -2.41
N TYR A 191 -1.15 14.39 -3.08
CA TYR A 191 -1.02 13.06 -2.49
C TYR A 191 0.43 12.63 -2.62
N VAL A 192 1.08 12.33 -1.51
CA VAL A 192 2.50 11.94 -1.48
C VAL A 192 2.62 10.64 -0.70
N CYS A 193 3.30 9.63 -1.23
CA CYS A 193 3.69 8.43 -0.48
C CYS A 193 5.21 8.27 -0.54
N ASN A 194 5.84 8.05 0.62
CA ASN A 194 7.24 7.71 0.74
C ASN A 194 7.42 6.21 1.03
N TYR A 195 8.46 5.62 0.46
CA TYR A 195 8.68 4.18 0.35
C TYR A 195 10.06 3.78 0.88
N CYS A 196 10.12 2.95 1.93
CA CYS A 196 11.39 2.59 2.57
C CYS A 196 11.60 1.06 2.62
N PRO A 197 12.84 0.57 2.35
CA PRO A 197 13.92 1.27 1.65
C PRO A 197 13.50 1.74 0.25
N ILE A 198 14.27 2.67 -0.32
CA ILE A 198 14.06 3.19 -1.68
C ILE A 198 14.21 2.08 -2.72
N GLY A 199 13.35 2.11 -3.75
CA GLY A 199 13.48 1.26 -4.92
C GLY A 199 14.05 2.01 -6.12
N ASN A 200 13.79 1.50 -7.32
CA ASN A 200 14.13 2.15 -8.59
C ASN A 200 15.63 2.45 -8.77
N HIS A 201 16.50 1.56 -8.27
CA HIS A 201 17.93 1.63 -8.56
C HIS A 201 18.15 1.52 -10.07
N GLY A 202 18.94 2.42 -10.66
CA GLY A 202 19.04 2.61 -12.11
C GLY A 202 19.27 1.33 -12.90
N GLU A 203 20.35 0.60 -12.60
CA GLU A 203 20.69 -0.66 -13.30
C GLU A 203 19.69 -1.80 -13.05
N LYS A 204 18.93 -1.72 -11.95
CA LYS A 204 17.95 -2.74 -11.54
C LYS A 204 16.51 -2.34 -11.84
N LEU A 205 16.27 -1.23 -12.55
CA LEU A 205 14.92 -0.70 -12.79
C LEU A 205 14.02 -1.73 -13.49
N GLY A 206 14.56 -2.48 -14.44
CA GLY A 206 13.84 -3.58 -15.13
C GLY A 206 13.61 -4.82 -14.26
N LEU A 207 14.25 -4.92 -13.10
CA LEU A 207 14.22 -6.08 -12.21
C LEU A 207 13.77 -5.69 -10.78
N PRO A 208 12.57 -5.10 -10.60
CA PRO A 208 12.12 -4.63 -9.29
C PRO A 208 11.88 -5.74 -8.27
N TYR A 209 11.84 -7.00 -8.71
CA TYR A 209 11.70 -8.20 -7.89
C TYR A 209 12.33 -9.41 -8.57
N LYS A 210 12.58 -10.49 -7.82
CA LYS A 210 13.04 -11.77 -8.37
C LYS A 210 11.87 -12.56 -8.93
N ARG A 211 11.87 -12.84 -10.23
CA ARG A 211 10.89 -13.72 -10.88
C ARG A 211 10.91 -15.12 -10.23
N GLY A 212 9.73 -15.68 -9.97
CA GLY A 212 9.56 -17.06 -9.52
C GLY A 212 8.24 -17.30 -8.80
N ARG A 213 8.03 -18.53 -8.31
CA ARG A 213 6.81 -18.88 -7.57
C ARG A 213 6.62 -17.94 -6.37
N PRO A 214 5.41 -17.38 -6.12
CA PRO A 214 5.19 -16.52 -4.95
C PRO A 214 5.64 -17.18 -3.65
N CYS A 215 6.41 -16.44 -2.86
CA CYS A 215 7.16 -16.87 -1.67
C CYS A 215 8.28 -17.90 -1.89
N GLY A 216 8.75 -18.12 -3.11
CA GLY A 216 9.84 -19.06 -3.41
C GLY A 216 11.20 -18.67 -2.81
N SER A 217 11.37 -17.45 -2.30
CA SER A 217 12.57 -17.00 -1.58
C SER A 217 12.32 -16.77 -0.07
N CYS A 218 11.17 -17.21 0.45
CA CYS A 218 10.76 -17.01 1.84
C CYS A 218 9.76 -18.09 2.30
N GLN A 219 10.04 -19.37 2.02
CA GLN A 219 9.08 -20.48 2.20
C GLN A 219 8.49 -20.52 3.62
N THR A 220 9.34 -20.35 4.64
CA THR A 220 8.95 -20.33 6.06
C THR A 220 8.40 -18.99 6.53
N ASN A 221 8.53 -17.94 5.71
CA ASN A 221 8.16 -16.56 6.02
C ASN A 221 7.17 -16.01 4.98
N CYS A 222 6.16 -16.81 4.64
CA CYS A 222 5.15 -16.48 3.65
C CYS A 222 3.81 -16.14 4.31
N LEU A 223 3.30 -14.95 4.04
CA LEU A 223 2.05 -14.45 4.60
C LEU A 223 0.84 -15.19 4.02
N SER A 224 0.32 -16.16 4.78
CA SER A 224 -0.89 -16.95 4.45
C SER A 224 -0.86 -17.62 3.07
N ARG A 225 -1.75 -18.60 2.85
CA ARG A 225 -1.90 -19.21 1.52
C ARG A 225 -2.53 -18.26 0.49
N LYS A 226 -3.28 -17.24 0.94
CA LYS A 226 -4.05 -16.34 0.05
C LYS A 226 -3.24 -15.12 -0.39
N ILE A 227 -2.45 -14.52 0.49
CA ILE A 227 -1.71 -13.28 0.19
C ILE A 227 -0.36 -13.58 -0.47
N ARG A 228 0.37 -14.62 -0.02
CA ARG A 228 1.63 -15.07 -0.64
C ARG A 228 2.68 -13.96 -0.84
N LEU A 229 2.86 -13.13 0.19
CA LEU A 229 3.93 -12.13 0.28
C LEU A 229 4.91 -12.51 1.39
N CYS A 230 6.19 -12.19 1.23
CA CYS A 230 7.23 -12.49 2.20
C CYS A 230 7.16 -11.58 3.44
N THR A 231 7.54 -12.10 4.61
CA THR A 231 7.51 -11.38 5.90
C THR A 231 8.86 -11.26 6.59
N ASN A 232 9.92 -11.92 6.08
CA ASN A 232 11.29 -11.84 6.58
C ASN A 232 11.99 -10.54 6.14
N THR A 233 11.50 -9.40 6.65
CA THR A 233 12.00 -8.05 6.34
C THR A 233 13.30 -7.73 7.08
N CYS A 234 14.20 -6.99 6.43
CA CYS A 234 15.31 -6.31 7.11
C CYS A 234 14.87 -4.95 7.67
N ASN A 235 15.26 -4.63 8.92
CA ASN A 235 14.93 -3.34 9.56
C ASN A 235 15.96 -2.24 9.28
N THR A 236 16.95 -2.54 8.45
CA THR A 236 17.94 -1.60 7.94
C THR A 236 18.01 -1.74 6.41
N ALA A 237 18.70 -0.82 5.75
CA ALA A 237 18.92 -0.80 4.31
C ALA A 237 20.39 -0.57 4.00
N ASP A 238 20.78 -1.01 2.82
CA ASP A 238 22.07 -0.61 2.24
C ASP A 238 21.93 0.78 1.63
N LEU A 239 22.92 1.62 1.87
CA LEU A 239 23.05 2.96 1.29
C LEU A 239 23.81 2.92 -0.03
N TRP A 240 24.70 1.93 -0.23
CA TRP A 240 25.37 1.70 -1.51
C TRP A 240 24.62 0.66 -2.36
N ALA A 241 24.47 0.95 -3.64
CA ALA A 241 23.69 0.11 -4.56
C ALA A 241 24.36 -1.26 -4.85
N ASN A 242 25.67 -1.37 -4.66
CA ASN A 242 26.50 -2.54 -4.99
C ASN A 242 26.95 -3.34 -3.75
N CYS A 243 26.38 -3.12 -2.56
CA CYS A 243 26.75 -3.85 -1.33
C CYS A 243 26.73 -5.38 -1.51
N ARG A 244 25.73 -5.91 -2.24
CA ARG A 244 25.64 -7.35 -2.52
C ARG A 244 26.79 -7.87 -3.37
N ASP A 245 27.26 -7.10 -4.36
CA ASP A 245 28.37 -7.50 -5.23
C ASP A 245 29.71 -7.38 -4.49
N LEU A 246 29.85 -6.35 -3.65
CA LEU A 246 30.98 -6.21 -2.72
C LEU A 246 31.05 -7.38 -1.74
N TYR A 247 29.92 -7.79 -1.16
CA TYR A 247 29.89 -8.92 -0.22
C TYR A 247 30.23 -10.25 -0.89
N ARG A 248 29.77 -10.47 -2.13
CA ARG A 248 30.13 -11.66 -2.91
C ARG A 248 31.62 -11.74 -3.22
N THR A 249 32.24 -10.58 -3.46
CA THR A 249 33.65 -10.52 -3.87
C THR A 249 34.58 -10.51 -2.64
N TRP A 250 34.27 -9.70 -1.62
CA TRP A 250 35.11 -9.48 -0.45
C TRP A 250 34.28 -9.37 0.86
N PRO A 251 33.69 -10.46 1.36
CA PRO A 251 32.80 -10.42 2.52
C PRO A 251 33.51 -9.96 3.81
N GLY A 252 34.75 -10.40 4.04
CA GLY A 252 35.53 -10.00 5.21
C GLY A 252 35.95 -8.53 5.20
N TRP A 253 36.34 -8.02 4.03
CA TRP A 253 36.70 -6.60 3.86
C TRP A 253 35.49 -5.67 4.06
N LEU A 254 34.32 -6.10 3.60
CA LEU A 254 33.09 -5.32 3.73
C LEU A 254 32.53 -5.36 5.15
N CYS A 255 32.44 -6.56 5.75
CA CYS A 255 31.66 -6.76 6.98
C CYS A 255 32.49 -7.03 8.24
N ASN A 256 33.78 -7.37 8.13
CA ASN A 256 34.59 -7.85 9.26
C ASN A 256 35.85 -6.99 9.53
N THR A 257 35.91 -5.77 8.99
CA THR A 257 37.05 -4.85 9.22
C THR A 257 36.74 -3.89 10.38
N ALA A 258 37.56 -3.90 11.42
CA ALA A 258 37.37 -3.09 12.64
C ALA A 258 37.94 -1.67 12.57
N THR A 259 38.59 -1.28 11.47
CA THR A 259 39.08 0.10 11.28
C THR A 259 37.91 1.08 11.12
N SER A 260 38.16 2.38 11.26
CA SER A 260 37.18 3.45 11.02
C SER A 260 36.49 3.32 9.66
N GLU A 261 37.27 3.06 8.61
CA GLU A 261 36.80 2.89 7.23
C GLU A 261 36.01 1.58 7.10
N GLY A 262 36.43 0.54 7.81
CA GLY A 262 35.71 -0.74 7.89
C GLY A 262 34.32 -0.58 8.50
N LEU A 263 34.22 0.15 9.60
CA LEU A 263 32.94 0.46 10.25
C LEU A 263 32.06 1.38 9.39
N GLU A 264 32.65 2.26 8.60
CA GLU A 264 31.91 3.05 7.61
C GLU A 264 31.33 2.18 6.48
N ARG A 265 32.12 1.26 5.91
CA ARG A 265 31.63 0.28 4.92
C ARG A 265 30.48 -0.55 5.47
N GLN A 266 30.64 -1.08 6.69
CA GLN A 266 29.60 -1.83 7.39
C GLN A 266 28.31 -1.02 7.57
N ARG A 267 28.41 0.26 7.95
CA ARG A 267 27.25 1.15 8.09
C ARG A 267 26.54 1.42 6.76
N ASN A 268 27.30 1.60 5.67
CA ASN A 268 26.74 1.80 4.35
C ASN A 268 26.15 0.51 3.74
N CYS A 269 26.63 -0.66 4.17
CA CYS A 269 26.12 -1.98 3.75
C CYS A 269 25.46 -2.74 4.91
N ALA A 270 24.75 -2.02 5.78
CA ALA A 270 24.22 -2.56 7.02
C ALA A 270 23.26 -3.74 6.81
N ALA A 271 22.41 -3.69 5.77
CA ALA A 271 21.49 -4.79 5.49
C ALA A 271 22.27 -6.02 5.00
N THR A 272 23.17 -5.83 4.05
CA THR A 272 24.02 -6.91 3.54
C THR A 272 24.86 -7.57 4.64
N CYS A 273 25.41 -6.80 5.57
CA CYS A 273 26.26 -7.35 6.64
C CYS A 273 25.49 -7.96 7.82
N THR A 274 24.23 -7.58 8.07
CA THR A 274 23.51 -7.98 9.31
C THR A 274 22.21 -8.75 9.09
N CYS A 275 21.59 -8.66 7.91
CA CYS A 275 20.26 -9.21 7.64
C CYS A 275 20.29 -10.58 6.97
N HIS A 276 21.05 -11.53 7.55
CA HIS A 276 21.10 -12.91 7.09
C HIS A 276 19.69 -13.55 7.05
N GLY A 277 19.38 -14.25 5.95
CA GLY A 277 18.10 -14.93 5.75
C GLY A 277 16.88 -14.00 5.57
N LYS A 278 17.09 -12.68 5.46
CA LYS A 278 16.04 -11.68 5.23
C LYS A 278 16.13 -11.14 3.81
N ILE A 279 15.01 -10.63 3.31
CA ILE A 279 14.96 -9.98 2.00
C ILE A 279 15.37 -8.51 2.15
N HIS A 280 16.39 -8.14 1.40
CA HIS A 280 16.87 -6.77 1.19
C HIS A 280 17.41 -6.65 -0.26
N ASP A 281 17.64 -5.42 -0.72
CA ASP A 281 18.18 -5.16 -2.06
C ASP A 281 19.62 -5.65 -2.26
#